data_AF-A0A3N9TLP0-F1
#
_entry.id   AF-A0A3N9TLP0-F1
#
_cell.length_a   1.000
_cell.length_b   1.000
_cell.length_c   1.000
_cell.angle_alpha   90.00
_cell.angle_beta   90.00
_cell.angle_gamma   90.00
#
_symmetry.space_group_name_H-M   'P 1'
#
loop_
_entity.id
_entity.type
_entity.pdbx_description
1 polymer ?
#
loop_
_entity_poly.entity_id
_entity_poly.type
_entity_poly.pdbx_seq_one_letter_code
_entity_poly.pdbx_strand_id
1 'polypeptide(L)'
;MKDLQATVRGMICFQETQDFVAPRSIVQDVWNRIEPQNDWLSFDVYLMSHIFYVFEFDSAATNIVRIADYIARYDDLNANPKLRVSFLLNVLTFYRHHNRIVEAEKYADEAITIAGPFILHRLVAQYRKAEIMYLKGHKEKAMEDANFVFECLKTMRLNAIYDDLLIDWEQTLNMDK
;
A
#
# COMPACT_ATOMS: atom_id res chain seq x y z
N MET A 1 -12.19 17.43 10.96
CA MET A 1 -13.27 16.44 10.74
C MET A 1 -13.66 16.31 9.26
N LYS A 2 -13.78 17.41 8.49
CA LYS A 2 -14.01 17.35 7.03
C LYS A 2 -12.92 16.58 6.27
N ASP A 3 -11.65 16.79 6.63
CA ASP A 3 -10.53 16.15 5.93
C ASP A 3 -10.50 14.64 6.11
N LEU A 4 -10.79 14.16 7.32
CA LEU A 4 -10.94 12.71 7.57
C LEU A 4 -12.08 12.12 6.74
N GLN A 5 -13.21 12.83 6.64
CA GLN A 5 -14.33 12.39 5.81
C GLN A 5 -13.93 12.34 4.33
N ALA A 6 -13.20 13.33 3.84
CA ALA A 6 -12.69 13.34 2.47
C ALA A 6 -11.73 12.17 2.24
N THR A 7 -10.77 11.94 3.13
CA THR A 7 -9.83 10.80 3.06
C THR A 7 -10.57 9.46 3.01
N VAL A 8 -11.51 9.22 3.94
CA VAL A 8 -12.28 7.96 3.97
C VAL A 8 -13.13 7.80 2.70
N ARG A 9 -13.75 8.88 2.20
CA ARG A 9 -14.52 8.84 0.95
C ARG A 9 -13.64 8.59 -0.27
N GLY A 10 -12.43 9.15 -0.30
CA GLY A 10 -11.43 8.88 -1.33
C GLY A 10 -11.04 7.41 -1.34
N MET A 11 -10.78 6.82 -0.16
CA MET A 11 -10.46 5.40 -0.03
C MET A 11 -11.59 4.48 -0.50
N ILE A 12 -12.83 4.75 -0.10
CA ILE A 12 -13.99 3.97 -0.54
C ILE A 12 -14.17 4.09 -2.06
N CYS A 13 -14.09 5.31 -2.58
CA CYS A 13 -14.20 5.57 -4.02
C CYS A 13 -13.13 4.81 -4.80
N PHE A 14 -11.88 4.82 -4.33
CA PHE A 14 -10.80 4.06 -4.97
C PHE A 14 -11.09 2.56 -4.93
N GLN A 15 -11.50 2.03 -3.78
CA GLN A 15 -11.79 0.60 -3.64
C GLN A 15 -12.91 0.13 -4.58
N GLU A 16 -13.95 0.94 -4.78
CA GLU A 16 -15.09 0.63 -5.64
C GLU A 16 -14.79 0.79 -7.13
N THR A 17 -13.96 1.77 -7.51
CA THR A 17 -13.73 2.14 -8.91
C THR A 17 -12.43 1.60 -9.49
N GLN A 18 -11.44 1.33 -8.64
CA GLN A 18 -10.05 1.04 -9.04
C GLN A 18 -9.47 2.11 -9.99
N ASP A 19 -9.96 3.35 -9.90
CA ASP A 19 -9.54 4.51 -10.69
C ASP A 19 -8.91 5.58 -9.78
N PHE A 20 -8.01 6.39 -10.33
CA PHE A 20 -7.34 7.49 -9.64
C PHE A 20 -8.03 8.85 -9.80
N VAL A 21 -8.78 9.07 -10.88
CA VAL A 21 -9.35 10.38 -11.19
C VAL A 21 -10.41 10.78 -10.17
N ALA A 22 -11.40 9.91 -9.97
CA ALA A 22 -12.50 10.17 -9.04
C ALA A 22 -12.01 10.37 -7.58
N PRO A 23 -11.23 9.46 -6.96
CA PRO A 23 -10.81 9.64 -5.58
C PRO A 23 -9.82 10.79 -5.40
N ARG A 24 -8.97 11.10 -6.39
CA ARG A 24 -8.11 12.30 -6.35
C ARG A 24 -8.92 13.57 -6.21
N SER A 25 -10.01 13.71 -6.97
CA SER A 25 -10.88 14.89 -6.87
C SER A 25 -11.47 15.08 -5.47
N ILE A 26 -11.76 13.98 -4.76
CA ILE A 26 -12.32 14.00 -3.41
C ILE A 26 -11.29 14.50 -2.37
N VAL A 27 -10.02 14.10 -2.52
CA VAL A 27 -8.96 14.37 -1.54
C VAL A 27 -8.04 15.53 -1.93
N GLN A 28 -8.26 16.15 -3.09
CA GLN A 28 -7.42 17.21 -3.63
C GLN A 28 -7.27 18.39 -2.68
N ASP A 29 -8.35 18.80 -2.01
CA ASP A 29 -8.32 19.91 -1.05
C ASP A 29 -7.48 19.56 0.20
N VAL A 30 -7.52 18.30 0.64
CA VAL A 30 -6.71 17.81 1.76
C VAL A 30 -5.22 17.85 1.37
N TRP A 31 -4.90 17.35 0.18
CA TRP A 31 -3.54 17.37 -0.35
C TRP A 31 -3.00 18.81 -0.50
N ASN A 32 -3.73 19.68 -1.18
CA ASN A 32 -3.33 21.07 -1.42
C ASN A 32 -3.10 21.85 -0.12
N ARG A 33 -3.80 21.49 0.96
CA ARG A 33 -3.62 22.10 2.27
C ARG A 33 -2.37 21.60 2.98
N ILE A 34 -2.07 20.30 2.92
CA ILE A 34 -1.04 19.65 3.74
C ILE A 34 0.32 19.63 3.05
N GLU A 35 0.36 19.22 1.77
CA GLU A 35 1.59 18.99 1.02
C GLU A 35 2.58 20.17 1.07
N PRO A 36 2.16 21.45 0.85
CA PRO A 36 3.10 22.57 0.80
C PRO A 36 3.60 23.03 2.18
N GLN A 37 3.05 22.51 3.28
CA GLN A 37 3.52 22.85 4.62
C GLN A 37 4.94 22.33 4.82
N ASN A 38 5.78 23.01 5.60
CA ASN A 38 7.13 22.52 5.92
C ASN A 38 7.11 21.42 6.99
N ASP A 39 6.20 21.55 7.96
CA ASP A 39 6.04 20.64 9.09
C ASP A 39 4.64 20.04 9.11
N TRP A 40 4.56 18.71 9.13
CA TRP A 40 3.29 18.00 9.27
C TRP A 40 3.07 17.60 10.72
N LEU A 41 1.86 17.81 11.22
CA LEU A 41 1.43 17.24 12.49
C LEU A 41 1.10 15.75 12.33
N SER A 42 1.06 15.01 13.43
CA SER A 42 0.76 13.56 13.41
C SER A 42 -0.54 13.22 12.67
N PHE A 43 -1.55 14.08 12.76
CA PHE A 43 -2.81 13.91 12.03
C PHE A 43 -2.65 14.18 10.54
N ASP A 44 -1.83 15.15 10.12
CA ASP A 44 -1.56 15.39 8.71
C ASP A 44 -0.82 14.21 8.08
N VAL A 45 0.16 13.62 8.79
CA VAL A 45 0.85 12.38 8.39
C VAL A 45 -0.14 11.24 8.23
N TYR A 46 -1.07 11.09 9.18
CA TYR A 46 -2.12 10.09 9.09
C TYR A 46 -2.95 10.28 7.82
N LEU A 47 -3.40 11.50 7.50
CA LEU A 47 -4.17 11.74 6.28
C LEU A 47 -3.35 11.47 5.02
N MET A 48 -2.11 11.99 4.95
CA MET A 48 -1.22 11.83 3.79
C MET A 48 -0.92 10.36 3.49
N SER A 49 -0.67 9.55 4.52
CA SER A 49 -0.42 8.10 4.38
C SER A 49 -1.60 7.30 3.79
N HIS A 50 -2.80 7.89 3.75
CA HIS A 50 -4.01 7.28 3.21
C HIS A 50 -4.52 7.93 1.91
N ILE A 51 -3.86 8.98 1.39
CA ILE A 51 -4.29 9.64 0.15
C ILE A 51 -3.19 9.75 -0.90
N PHE A 52 -1.91 9.60 -0.56
CA PHE A 52 -0.82 9.82 -1.52
C PHE A 52 -0.94 8.95 -2.79
N TYR A 53 -1.50 7.74 -2.66
CA TYR A 53 -1.52 6.76 -3.75
C TYR A 53 -2.42 7.16 -4.92
N VAL A 54 -3.31 8.16 -4.76
CA VAL A 54 -4.17 8.65 -5.87
C VAL A 54 -3.53 9.75 -6.70
N PHE A 55 -2.33 10.21 -6.34
CA PHE A 55 -1.62 11.28 -7.03
C PHE A 55 -0.62 10.73 -8.05
N GLU A 56 -0.19 11.60 -8.97
CA GLU A 56 0.80 11.27 -10.00
C GLU A 56 2.11 10.75 -9.41
N PHE A 57 2.79 9.88 -10.16
CA PHE A 57 3.89 9.10 -9.63
C PHE A 57 4.98 9.96 -8.98
N ASP A 58 5.46 11.00 -9.67
CA ASP A 58 6.57 11.83 -9.20
C ASP A 58 6.21 12.57 -7.90
N SER A 59 5.01 13.15 -7.83
CA SER A 59 4.53 13.85 -6.63
C SER A 59 4.34 12.90 -5.46
N ALA A 60 3.76 11.73 -5.71
CA ALA A 60 3.54 10.71 -4.70
C ALA A 60 4.86 10.11 -4.20
N ALA A 61 5.83 9.81 -5.08
CA ALA A 61 7.12 9.21 -4.73
C ALA A 61 7.95 10.10 -3.79
N THR A 62 8.00 11.41 -4.03
CA THR A 62 8.64 12.36 -3.11
C THR A 62 7.93 12.37 -1.75
N ASN A 63 6.60 12.35 -1.76
CA ASN A 63 5.82 12.34 -0.53
C ASN A 63 5.90 11.01 0.25
N ILE A 64 6.11 9.87 -0.40
CA ILE A 64 6.32 8.57 0.27
C ILE A 64 7.53 8.63 1.20
N VAL A 65 8.67 9.17 0.73
CA VAL A 65 9.87 9.32 1.56
C VAL A 65 9.59 10.23 2.74
N ARG A 66 8.93 11.35 2.48
CA ARG A 66 8.57 12.33 3.51
C ARG A 66 7.61 11.75 4.56
N ILE A 67 6.58 11.03 4.15
CA ILE A 67 5.63 10.35 5.04
C ILE A 67 6.37 9.34 5.91
N ALA A 68 7.25 8.52 5.32
CA ALA A 68 8.04 7.54 6.07
C ALA A 68 8.91 8.21 7.15
N ASP A 69 9.57 9.32 6.81
CA ASP A 69 10.37 10.09 7.76
C ASP A 69 9.53 10.64 8.91
N TYR A 70 8.34 11.19 8.63
CA TYR A 70 7.46 11.67 9.69
C TYR A 70 6.89 10.54 10.55
N ILE A 71 6.51 9.41 9.96
CA ILE A 71 6.08 8.22 10.72
C ILE A 71 7.20 7.82 11.68
N ALA A 72 8.45 7.73 11.20
CA ALA A 72 9.60 7.42 12.04
C ALA A 72 9.87 8.45 13.14
N ARG A 73 9.64 9.75 12.90
CA ARG A 73 9.77 10.79 13.94
C ARG A 73 8.69 10.69 15.03
N TYR A 74 7.48 10.28 14.65
CA TYR A 74 6.38 10.07 15.59
C TYR A 74 6.43 8.69 16.27
N ASP A 75 7.28 7.77 15.80
CA ASP A 75 7.48 6.44 16.40
C ASP A 75 8.00 6.52 17.85
N ASP A 76 8.74 7.57 18.22
CA ASP A 76 9.22 7.79 19.60
C ASP A 76 8.10 8.07 20.62
N LEU A 77 6.89 8.42 20.16
CA LEU A 77 5.80 8.89 21.03
C LEU A 77 4.66 7.88 21.25
N ASN A 78 4.50 6.86 20.40
CA ASN A 78 3.57 5.73 20.55
C ASN A 78 3.58 4.94 19.24
N ALA A 79 4.54 4.02 19.10
CA ALA A 79 4.67 3.13 17.94
C ALA A 79 3.28 2.66 17.46
N ASN A 80 2.85 3.14 16.29
CA ASN A 80 1.65 2.64 15.64
C ASN A 80 2.11 1.74 14.48
N PRO A 81 2.61 0.53 14.76
CA PRO A 81 3.10 -0.38 13.74
C PRO A 81 2.00 -0.71 12.73
N LYS A 82 0.73 -0.62 13.12
CA LYS A 82 -0.41 -0.77 12.20
C LYS A 82 -0.47 0.35 11.17
N LEU A 83 -0.27 1.62 11.57
CA LEU A 83 -0.20 2.74 10.63
C LEU A 83 0.96 2.56 9.66
N ARG A 84 2.16 2.24 10.17
CA ARG A 84 3.35 2.05 9.34
C ARG A 84 3.18 0.91 8.35
N VAL A 85 2.65 -0.24 8.78
CA VAL A 85 2.37 -1.36 7.88
C VAL A 85 1.30 -0.99 6.85
N SER A 86 0.21 -0.32 7.26
CA SER A 86 -0.85 0.11 6.33
C SER A 86 -0.29 1.07 5.27
N PHE A 87 0.55 2.01 5.68
CA PHE A 87 1.26 2.90 4.78
C PHE A 87 2.13 2.14 3.78
N LEU A 88 2.95 1.18 4.25
CA LEU A 88 3.79 0.37 3.37
C LEU A 88 2.97 -0.47 2.37
N LEU A 89 1.83 -1.03 2.79
CA LEU A 89 0.93 -1.74 1.87
C LEU A 89 0.31 -0.81 0.81
N ASN A 90 -0.04 0.42 1.18
CA ASN A 90 -0.49 1.43 0.23
C ASN A 90 0.63 1.79 -0.76
N VAL A 91 1.89 1.84 -0.29
CA VAL A 91 3.06 2.08 -1.15
C VAL A 91 3.20 0.94 -2.16
N LEU A 92 3.15 -0.33 -1.73
CA LEU A 92 3.22 -1.48 -2.63
C LEU A 92 2.13 -1.44 -3.71
N THR A 93 0.90 -1.11 -3.31
CA THR A 93 -0.24 -0.96 -4.23
C THR A 93 0.00 0.17 -5.22
N PHE A 94 0.47 1.32 -4.76
CA PHE A 94 0.82 2.47 -5.63
C PHE A 94 1.88 2.11 -6.68
N TYR A 95 2.98 1.46 -6.29
CA TYR A 95 4.01 1.03 -7.24
C TYR A 95 3.48 0.01 -8.24
N ARG A 96 2.57 -0.88 -7.80
CA ARG A 96 1.92 -1.84 -8.68
C ARG A 96 1.09 -1.17 -9.76
N HIS A 97 0.21 -0.25 -9.40
CA HIS A 97 -0.62 0.45 -10.39
C HIS A 97 0.18 1.28 -11.40
N HIS A 98 1.39 1.70 -11.05
CA HIS A 98 2.29 2.41 -11.95
C HIS A 98 3.22 1.48 -12.74
N ASN A 99 3.01 0.15 -12.69
CA ASN A 99 3.87 -0.86 -13.32
C ASN A 99 5.35 -0.77 -12.90
N ARG A 100 5.61 -0.31 -11.67
CA ARG A 100 6.95 -0.21 -11.07
C ARG A 100 7.11 -1.20 -9.91
N ILE A 101 6.47 -2.37 -10.00
CA ILE A 101 6.34 -3.37 -8.93
C ILE A 101 7.69 -3.71 -8.29
N VAL A 102 8.72 -3.98 -9.12
CA VAL A 102 10.06 -4.41 -8.66
C VAL A 102 10.74 -3.36 -7.77
N GLU A 103 10.49 -2.08 -8.00
CA GLU A 103 11.10 -0.99 -7.22
C GLU A 103 10.60 -0.92 -5.79
N ALA A 104 9.46 -1.57 -5.51
CA ALA A 104 8.83 -1.55 -4.21
C ALA A 104 9.39 -2.59 -3.22
N GLU A 105 10.41 -3.37 -3.62
CA GLU A 105 10.96 -4.50 -2.87
C GLU A 105 11.30 -4.17 -1.42
N LYS A 106 12.01 -3.06 -1.20
CA LYS A 106 12.41 -2.63 0.15
C LYS A 106 11.20 -2.41 1.08
N TYR A 107 10.09 -1.91 0.54
CA TYR A 107 8.87 -1.65 1.31
C TYR A 107 8.14 -2.95 1.66
N ALA A 108 8.22 -3.98 0.81
CA ALA A 108 7.66 -5.30 1.08
C ALA A 108 8.42 -5.97 2.24
N ASP A 109 9.75 -5.94 2.19
CA ASP A 109 10.60 -6.53 3.24
C ASP A 109 10.37 -5.83 4.60
N GLU A 110 10.26 -4.50 4.58
CA GLU A 110 9.94 -3.72 5.77
C GLU A 110 8.53 -4.05 6.30
N ALA A 111 7.52 -4.13 5.42
CA ALA A 111 6.15 -4.44 5.82
C ALA A 111 6.05 -5.82 6.46
N ILE A 112 6.71 -6.85 5.91
CA ILE A 112 6.76 -8.21 6.47
C ILE A 112 7.37 -8.19 7.87
N THR A 113 8.43 -7.40 8.07
CA THR A 113 9.14 -7.30 9.35
C THR A 113 8.25 -6.67 10.44
N ILE A 114 7.56 -5.57 10.12
CA ILE A 114 6.76 -4.82 11.09
C ILE A 114 5.39 -5.47 11.33
N ALA A 115 4.83 -6.17 10.33
CA ALA A 115 3.52 -6.79 10.41
C ALA A 115 3.41 -7.97 11.39
N GLY A 116 4.46 -8.31 12.14
CA GLY A 116 4.55 -9.45 13.07
C GLY A 116 3.22 -9.91 13.71
N PRO A 117 2.50 -9.06 14.47
CA PRO A 117 1.23 -9.44 15.11
C PRO A 117 -0.01 -9.32 14.19
N PHE A 118 0.10 -8.66 13.04
CA PHE A 118 -1.00 -8.38 12.11
C PHE A 118 -1.01 -9.39 10.95
N ILE A 119 -1.46 -10.62 11.23
CA ILE A 119 -1.38 -11.75 10.28
C ILE A 119 -1.86 -11.40 8.86
N LEU A 120 -3.00 -10.69 8.74
CA LEU A 120 -3.52 -10.33 7.43
C LEU A 120 -2.58 -9.39 6.67
N HIS A 121 -2.04 -8.37 7.33
CA HIS A 121 -1.13 -7.44 6.68
C HIS A 121 0.17 -8.15 6.28
N ARG A 122 0.63 -9.08 7.11
CA ARG A 122 1.80 -9.91 6.82
C ARG A 122 1.57 -10.77 5.57
N LEU A 123 0.42 -11.44 5.46
CA LEU A 123 0.07 -12.25 4.29
C LEU A 123 0.03 -11.41 3.01
N VAL A 124 -0.59 -10.23 3.05
CA VAL A 124 -0.62 -9.31 1.91
C VAL A 124 0.81 -8.85 1.53
N ALA A 125 1.65 -8.50 2.52
CA ALA A 125 3.03 -8.11 2.26
C ALA A 125 3.87 -9.26 1.67
N GLN A 126 3.68 -10.50 2.16
CA GLN A 126 4.32 -11.70 1.64
C GLN A 126 3.90 -11.99 0.21
N TYR A 127 2.61 -11.85 -0.11
CA TYR A 127 2.11 -11.96 -1.47
C TYR A 127 2.75 -10.93 -2.39
N ARG A 128 2.81 -9.66 -1.98
CA ARG A 128 3.46 -8.60 -2.77
C ARG A 128 4.95 -8.88 -2.99
N LYS A 129 5.65 -9.45 -2.00
CA LYS A 129 7.04 -9.89 -2.16
C LYS A 129 7.15 -11.04 -3.17
N ALA A 130 6.22 -12.00 -3.15
CA ALA A 130 6.18 -13.08 -4.13
C ALA A 130 5.99 -12.53 -5.56
N GLU A 131 5.07 -11.57 -5.74
CA GLU A 131 4.85 -10.86 -7.01
C GLU A 131 6.15 -10.24 -7.55
N ILE A 132 6.89 -9.52 -6.69
CA ILE A 132 8.18 -8.93 -7.02
C ILE A 132 9.21 -10.01 -7.40
N MET A 133 9.31 -11.08 -6.61
CA MET A 133 10.25 -12.17 -6.86
C MET A 133 9.97 -12.90 -8.18
N TYR A 134 8.70 -13.05 -8.54
CA TYR A 134 8.29 -13.62 -9.83
C TYR A 134 8.82 -12.77 -10.99
N LEU A 135 8.58 -11.46 -10.95
CA LEU A 135 9.02 -10.51 -11.97
C LEU A 135 10.55 -10.36 -12.05
N LYS A 136 11.27 -10.66 -10.96
CA LYS A 136 12.74 -10.75 -10.94
C LYS A 136 13.29 -12.07 -11.49
N GLY A 137 12.42 -13.00 -11.90
CA GLY A 137 12.80 -14.29 -12.49
C GLY A 137 12.90 -15.45 -11.51
N HIS A 138 12.62 -15.25 -10.22
CA HIS A 138 12.64 -16.31 -9.20
C HIS A 138 11.30 -17.06 -9.14
N LYS A 139 10.84 -17.55 -10.30
CA LYS A 139 9.44 -17.96 -10.55
C LYS A 139 8.96 -19.09 -9.65
N GLU A 140 9.72 -20.17 -9.53
CA GLU A 140 9.33 -21.35 -8.74
C GLU A 140 9.09 -20.96 -7.27
N LYS A 141 10.08 -20.30 -6.66
CA LYS A 141 9.96 -19.87 -5.26
C LYS A 141 8.84 -18.85 -5.05
N ALA A 142 8.68 -17.91 -5.98
CA ALA A 142 7.60 -16.94 -5.93
C ALA A 142 6.22 -17.61 -6.01
N MET A 143 6.04 -18.62 -6.86
CA MET A 143 4.80 -19.37 -6.97
C MET A 143 4.50 -20.15 -5.69
N GLU A 144 5.50 -20.79 -5.07
CA GLU A 144 5.33 -21.44 -3.77
C GLU A 144 4.85 -20.44 -2.70
N ASP A 145 5.50 -19.28 -2.61
CA ASP A 145 5.20 -18.27 -1.60
C ASP A 145 3.81 -17.65 -1.83
N ALA A 146 3.42 -17.39 -3.08
CA ALA A 146 2.07 -16.92 -3.43
C ALA A 146 1.00 -17.97 -3.10
N ASN A 147 1.22 -19.24 -3.46
CA ASN A 147 0.31 -20.33 -3.15
C ASN A 147 0.12 -20.52 -1.65
N PHE A 148 1.19 -20.41 -0.85
CA PHE A 148 1.09 -20.44 0.60
C PHE A 148 0.12 -19.36 1.12
N VAL A 149 0.25 -18.11 0.63
CA VAL A 149 -0.65 -17.03 1.01
C VAL A 149 -2.09 -17.32 0.62
N PHE A 150 -2.32 -17.80 -0.60
CA PHE A 150 -3.65 -18.19 -1.07
C PHE A 150 -4.32 -19.26 -0.19
N GLU A 151 -3.58 -20.29 0.18
CA GLU A 151 -4.10 -21.37 1.04
C GLU A 151 -4.38 -20.86 2.47
N CYS A 152 -3.56 -19.97 3.01
CA CYS A 152 -3.86 -19.29 4.27
C CYS A 152 -5.18 -18.48 4.18
N LEU A 153 -5.36 -17.67 3.14
CA LEU A 153 -6.56 -16.84 2.97
C LEU A 153 -7.83 -17.69 2.82
N LYS A 154 -7.77 -18.76 2.02
CA LYS A 154 -8.88 -19.73 1.90
C LYS A 154 -9.21 -20.39 3.24
N THR A 155 -8.20 -20.85 3.97
CA THR A 155 -8.37 -21.50 5.28
C THR A 155 -9.03 -20.54 6.29
N MET A 156 -8.65 -19.27 6.25
CA MET A 156 -9.23 -18.22 7.10
C MET A 156 -10.58 -17.69 6.59
N ARG A 157 -11.07 -18.18 5.44
CA ARG A 157 -12.32 -17.76 4.78
C ARG A 157 -12.35 -16.26 4.41
N LEU A 158 -11.19 -15.72 4.05
CA LEU A 158 -11.03 -14.31 3.63
C LEU A 158 -11.19 -14.17 2.11
N ASN A 159 -12.34 -14.60 1.60
CA ASN A 159 -12.58 -14.75 0.15
C ASN A 159 -12.39 -13.42 -0.62
N ALA A 160 -12.88 -12.30 -0.09
CA ALA A 160 -12.75 -11.00 -0.76
C ALA A 160 -11.29 -10.61 -1.02
N ILE A 161 -10.39 -10.93 -0.09
CA ILE A 161 -8.95 -10.64 -0.23
C ILE A 161 -8.29 -11.67 -1.13
N TYR A 162 -8.69 -12.94 -1.00
CA TYR A 162 -8.22 -13.99 -1.90
C TYR A 162 -8.53 -13.67 -3.37
N ASP A 163 -9.77 -13.29 -3.68
CA ASP A 163 -10.21 -12.98 -5.04
C ASP A 163 -9.45 -11.77 -5.61
N ASP A 164 -9.27 -10.72 -4.80
CA ASP A 164 -8.51 -9.52 -5.18
C ASP A 164 -7.04 -9.85 -5.51
N LEU A 165 -6.36 -10.60 -4.62
CA LEU A 165 -4.97 -10.99 -4.86
C LEU A 165 -4.83 -11.98 -6.02
N LEU A 166 -5.85 -12.81 -6.29
CA LEU A 166 -5.83 -13.72 -7.43
C LEU A 166 -5.88 -12.97 -8.76
N ILE A 167 -6.74 -11.95 -8.86
CA ILE A 167 -6.82 -11.07 -10.03
C ILE A 167 -5.47 -10.37 -10.25
N ASP A 168 -4.88 -9.84 -9.19
CA ASP A 168 -3.55 -9.22 -9.25
C ASP A 168 -2.47 -10.20 -9.74
N TRP A 169 -2.55 -11.46 -9.30
CA TRP A 169 -1.59 -12.49 -9.68
C TRP A 169 -1.71 -12.85 -11.16
N GLU A 170 -2.93 -13.02 -11.66
CA GLU A 170 -3.20 -13.27 -13.08
C GLU A 170 -2.66 -12.15 -13.97
N GLN A 171 -2.79 -10.89 -13.54
CA GLN A 171 -2.19 -9.76 -14.23
C GLN A 171 -0.66 -9.85 -14.24
N THR A 172 -0.03 -10.19 -13.11
CA THR A 172 1.43 -10.36 -12.98
C THR A 172 1.95 -11.46 -13.90
N LEU A 173 1.25 -12.59 -14.02
CA LEU A 173 1.61 -13.66 -14.95
C LEU A 173 1.55 -13.21 -16.43
N ASN A 174 0.76 -12.19 -16.76
CA ASN A 174 0.68 -11.65 -18.10
C ASN A 174 1.72 -10.55 -18.38
N MET A 175 2.31 -9.93 -17.35
CA MET A 175 3.38 -8.93 -17.50
C MET A 175 4.73 -9.54 -17.88
N ASP A 176 4.91 -10.84 -17.66
CA ASP A 176 6.13 -11.61 -17.95
C ASP A 176 6.11 -12.29 -19.34
N LYS A 177 5.02 -12.11 -20.11
CA LYS A 177 4.87 -12.59 -21.50
C LYS A 177 5.36 -11.55 -22.51
#